data_AF-A0A2A9A0D7-F1
#
_entry.id   AF-A0A2A9A0D7-F1
#
_cell.length_a   1.000
_cell.length_b   1.000
_cell.length_c   1.000
_cell.angle_alpha   90.00
_cell.angle_beta   90.00
_cell.angle_gamma   90.00
#
_symmetry.space_group_name_H-M   'P 1'
#
loop_
_entity.id
_entity.type
_entity.pdbx_description
1 polymer ?
#
loop_
_entity_poly.entity_id
_entity_poly.type
_entity_poly.pdbx_seq_one_letter_code
_entity_poly.pdbx_strand_id
1 'polypeptide(L)'
;MTEEKLEDISQQLGVSVEDVEEAMQYQQIPSYLSEVMYSLGGEDAEITLESKLVDESSIRKTEEIEEKMVIHSFKNTLPDRELMIWDMYSNHMSQESIGERVGVTQTQISRILKQINRRATAFGKAQGVAK
;
A
#
# COMPACT_ATOMS: atom_id res chain seq x y z
N MET A 1 30.29 22.09 25.79
CA MET A 1 29.03 21.90 26.54
C MET A 1 28.89 20.41 26.73
N THR A 2 28.76 19.95 27.97
CA THR A 2 28.64 18.52 28.26
C THR A 2 27.27 18.09 27.76
N GLU A 3 27.23 17.13 26.84
CA GLU A 3 25.99 16.53 26.39
C GLU A 3 25.36 15.81 27.58
N GLU A 4 24.27 16.37 28.12
CA GLU A 4 23.51 15.74 29.21
C GLU A 4 22.86 14.47 28.68
N LYS A 5 22.89 13.40 29.47
CA LYS A 5 22.32 12.14 29.06
C LYS A 5 20.79 12.21 29.15
N LEU A 6 20.10 11.51 28.25
CA LEU A 6 18.63 11.51 28.17
C LEU A 6 17.97 11.12 29.50
N GLU A 7 18.62 10.23 30.26
CA GLU A 7 18.14 9.78 31.57
C GLU A 7 18.19 10.89 32.63
N ASP A 8 19.19 11.76 32.56
CA ASP A 8 19.35 12.89 33.50
C ASP A 8 18.24 13.94 33.23
N ILE A 9 17.96 14.21 31.96
CA ILE A 9 16.90 15.13 31.51
C ILE A 9 15.51 14.59 31.91
N SER A 10 15.27 13.29 31.69
CA SER A 10 14.02 12.61 32.09
C SER A 10 13.78 12.72 33.60
N GLN A 11 14.80 12.48 34.42
CA GLN A 11 14.70 12.59 35.88
C GLN A 11 14.45 14.04 36.34
N GLN A 12 15.10 15.01 35.71
CA GLN A 12 14.96 16.42 36.07
C GLN A 12 13.59 17.00 35.69
N LEU A 13 13.03 16.57 34.56
CA LEU A 13 11.75 17.06 34.04
C LEU A 13 10.55 16.20 34.47
N GLY A 14 10.76 15.01 35.03
CA GLY A 14 9.70 14.10 35.45
C GLY A 14 8.86 13.54 34.28
N VAL A 15 9.45 13.48 33.09
CA VAL A 15 8.84 12.96 31.85
C VAL A 15 9.52 11.65 31.45
N SER A 16 8.90 10.85 30.58
CA SER A 16 9.51 9.60 30.12
C SER A 16 10.74 9.85 29.26
N VAL A 17 11.68 8.90 29.22
CA VAL A 17 12.84 8.97 28.32
C VAL A 17 12.40 9.02 26.86
N GLU A 18 11.31 8.31 26.51
CA GLU A 18 10.70 8.30 25.18
C GLU A 18 10.24 9.70 24.76
N ASP A 19 9.57 10.45 25.66
CA ASP A 19 9.13 11.83 25.39
C ASP A 19 10.33 12.78 25.21
N VAL A 20 11.42 12.57 25.95
CA VAL A 20 12.66 13.37 25.80
C VAL A 20 13.34 13.08 24.47
N GLU A 21 13.41 11.82 24.06
CA GLU A 21 13.94 11.42 22.75
C GLU A 21 13.14 12.05 21.61
N GLU A 22 11.80 11.96 21.66
CA GLU A 22 10.94 12.58 20.66
C GLU A 22 11.13 14.10 20.59
N ALA A 23 11.18 14.77 21.74
CA ALA A 23 11.41 16.20 21.82
C ALA A 23 12.79 16.62 21.29
N MET A 24 13.82 15.79 21.49
CA MET A 24 15.17 16.04 20.97
C MET A 24 15.27 15.84 19.45
N GLN A 25 14.46 14.95 18.86
CA GLN A 25 14.36 14.78 17.42
C GLN A 25 13.59 15.93 16.74
N TYR A 26 12.91 16.77 17.51
CA TYR A 26 12.13 17.88 16.98
C TYR A 26 13.02 18.99 16.41
N GLN A 27 13.04 19.11 15.08
CA GLN A 27 13.64 20.25 14.40
C GLN A 27 12.63 21.40 14.32
N GLN A 28 12.91 22.50 15.03
CA GLN A 28 12.05 23.69 15.04
C GLN A 28 11.98 24.42 13.68
N ILE A 29 13.01 24.28 12.84
CA ILE A 29 13.11 24.97 11.56
C ILE A 29 13.21 23.91 10.46
N PRO A 30 12.23 23.83 9.54
CA PRO A 30 12.34 22.95 8.39
C PRO A 30 13.47 23.41 7.46
N SER A 31 14.23 22.46 6.93
CA SER A 31 15.23 22.74 5.90
C SER A 31 14.57 23.23 4.61
N TYR A 32 15.28 24.09 3.87
CA TYR A 32 14.80 24.58 2.58
C TYR A 32 15.04 23.51 1.50
N LEU A 33 14.02 23.22 0.70
CA LEU A 33 14.13 22.25 -0.40
C LEU A 33 15.26 22.56 -1.39
N SER A 34 15.54 23.85 -1.59
CA SER A 34 16.59 24.37 -2.46
C SER A 34 18.01 24.33 -1.83
N GLU A 35 18.14 23.85 -0.60
CA GLU A 35 19.44 23.78 0.07
C GLU A 35 20.36 22.76 -0.65
N VAL A 36 21.54 23.24 -1.04
CA VAL A 36 22.54 22.45 -1.75
C VAL A 36 23.29 21.59 -0.75
N MET A 37 23.11 20.28 -0.84
CA MET A 37 23.74 19.31 0.06
C MET A 37 25.16 18.95 -0.39
N TYR A 38 25.40 18.93 -1.70
CA TYR A 38 26.71 18.63 -2.29
C TYR A 38 26.92 19.48 -3.54
N SER A 39 28.09 20.14 -3.62
CA SER A 39 28.61 20.69 -4.86
C SER A 39 29.74 19.81 -5.38
N LEU A 40 29.49 19.06 -6.45
CA LEU A 40 30.59 18.50 -7.24
C LEU A 40 31.12 19.64 -8.09
N GLY A 41 32.40 20.02 -7.92
CA GLY A 41 33.00 21.23 -8.51
C GLY A 41 32.94 21.32 -10.05
N GLY A 42 31.78 21.74 -10.55
CA GLY A 42 31.45 22.02 -11.94
C GLY A 42 30.04 22.64 -12.00
N GLU A 43 29.82 23.60 -12.89
CA GLU A 43 28.66 24.51 -12.95
C GLU A 43 27.25 23.85 -12.94
N ASP A 44 27.13 22.54 -13.15
CA ASP A 44 25.85 21.84 -13.36
C ASP A 44 25.56 20.69 -12.39
N ALA A 45 26.27 20.55 -11.26
CA ALA A 45 26.11 19.40 -10.36
C ALA A 45 25.90 19.78 -8.88
N GLU A 46 25.00 20.73 -8.62
CA GLU A 46 24.48 20.98 -7.28
C GLU A 46 23.34 20.01 -6.98
N ILE A 47 23.55 19.11 -6.00
CA ILE A 47 22.51 18.19 -5.54
C ILE A 47 21.74 18.89 -4.40
N THR A 48 20.50 19.29 -4.69
CA THR A 48 19.58 19.94 -3.76
C THR A 48 18.81 18.91 -2.91
N LEU A 49 18.31 19.30 -1.74
CA LEU A 49 17.47 18.44 -0.89
C LEU A 49 16.26 17.88 -1.66
N GLU A 50 15.57 18.72 -2.43
CA GLU A 50 14.44 18.32 -3.27
C GLU A 50 14.76 17.16 -4.23
N SER A 51 15.95 17.17 -4.85
CA SER A 51 16.33 16.15 -5.84
C SER A 51 16.53 14.76 -5.25
N LYS A 52 16.70 14.66 -3.92
CA LYS A 52 16.84 13.40 -3.20
C LYS A 52 15.53 12.90 -2.60
N LEU A 53 14.50 13.73 -2.52
CA LEU A 53 13.20 13.33 -1.98
C LEU A 53 12.45 12.50 -3.02
N VAL A 54 11.85 11.40 -2.56
CA VAL A 54 11.02 10.53 -3.38
C VAL A 54 9.57 10.93 -3.22
N ASP A 55 8.85 11.12 -4.32
CA ASP A 55 7.40 11.32 -4.29
C ASP A 55 6.69 9.98 -4.06
N GLU A 56 6.47 9.64 -2.79
CA GLU A 56 5.72 8.45 -2.39
C GLU A 56 4.29 8.42 -2.96
N SER A 57 3.68 9.58 -3.24
CA SER A 57 2.30 9.63 -3.74
C SER A 57 2.19 9.10 -5.17
N SER A 58 3.23 9.30 -5.97
CA SER A 58 3.31 8.80 -7.35
C SER A 58 3.61 7.30 -7.42
N ILE A 59 4.37 6.78 -6.46
CA ILE A 59 4.64 5.33 -6.33
C ILE A 59 3.34 4.59 -6.02
N ARG A 60 2.57 5.05 -5.02
CA ARG A 60 1.28 4.45 -4.65
C ARG A 60 0.28 4.41 -5.81
N LYS A 61 0.23 5.47 -6.64
CA LYS A 61 -0.61 5.51 -7.84
C LYS A 61 -0.22 4.47 -8.88
N THR A 62 1.08 4.22 -9.05
CA THR A 62 1.58 3.24 -10.03
C THR A 62 1.23 1.82 -9.57
N GLU A 63 1.45 1.52 -8.29
CA GLU A 63 1.06 0.24 -7.66
C GLU A 63 -0.46 0.00 -7.79
N GLU A 64 -1.29 1.00 -7.50
CA GLU A 64 -2.75 0.90 -7.67
C GLU A 64 -3.19 0.62 -9.12
N ILE A 65 -2.48 1.15 -10.12
CA ILE A 65 -2.78 0.94 -11.54
C ILE A 65 -2.40 -0.50 -11.93
N GLU A 66 -1.24 -0.97 -11.50
CA GLU A 66 -0.76 -2.33 -11.76
C GLU A 66 -1.71 -3.37 -11.15
N GLU A 67 -2.14 -3.17 -9.90
CA GLU A 67 -3.11 -4.05 -9.23
C GLU A 67 -4.45 -4.11 -9.99
N LYS A 68 -4.98 -2.95 -10.41
CA LYS A 68 -6.22 -2.88 -11.19
C LYS A 68 -6.09 -3.59 -12.53
N MET A 69 -4.92 -3.49 -13.18
CA MET A 69 -4.65 -4.15 -14.46
C MET A 69 -4.61 -5.67 -14.31
N VAL A 70 -3.99 -6.19 -13.25
CA VAL A 70 -3.93 -7.62 -12.94
C VAL A 70 -5.32 -8.18 -12.66
N ILE A 71 -6.13 -7.48 -11.85
CA ILE A 71 -7.51 -7.89 -11.54
C ILE A 71 -8.36 -7.90 -12.81
N HIS A 72 -8.26 -6.87 -13.65
CA HIS A 72 -8.98 -6.80 -14.92
C HIS A 72 -8.59 -7.96 -15.85
N SER A 73 -7.29 -8.24 -15.95
CA SER A 73 -6.77 -9.35 -16.76
C SER A 73 -7.29 -10.70 -16.27
N PHE A 74 -7.36 -10.91 -14.95
CA PHE A 74 -7.95 -12.11 -14.36
C PHE A 74 -9.44 -12.24 -14.71
N LYS A 75 -10.22 -11.15 -14.55
CA LYS A 75 -11.67 -11.14 -14.86
C LYS A 75 -11.94 -11.56 -16.31
N ASN A 76 -11.10 -11.13 -17.25
CA ASN A 76 -11.21 -11.51 -18.67
C ASN A 76 -10.95 -13.01 -18.94
N THR A 77 -10.35 -13.74 -17.99
CA THR A 77 -10.17 -15.20 -18.12
C THR A 77 -11.38 -16.00 -17.62
N LEU A 78 -12.31 -15.36 -16.92
CA LEU A 78 -13.50 -16.03 -16.38
C LEU A 78 -14.55 -16.20 -17.49
N PRO A 79 -15.21 -17.37 -17.58
CA PRO A 79 -16.41 -17.52 -18.40
C PRO A 79 -17.49 -16.52 -18.00
N ASP A 80 -18.31 -16.07 -18.95
CA ASP A 80 -19.36 -15.05 -18.73
C ASP A 80 -20.25 -15.33 -17.51
N ARG A 81 -20.59 -16.60 -17.29
CA ARG A 81 -21.40 -17.03 -16.15
C ARG A 81 -20.67 -16.90 -14.82
N GLU A 82 -19.38 -17.24 -14.77
CA GLU A 82 -18.56 -17.06 -13.57
C GLU A 82 -18.31 -15.58 -13.29
N LEU A 83 -18.08 -14.79 -14.34
CA LEU A 83 -17.92 -13.34 -14.24
C LEU A 83 -19.19 -12.68 -13.69
N MET A 84 -20.37 -13.05 -14.19
CA MET A 84 -21.65 -12.52 -13.69
C MET A 84 -21.90 -12.90 -12.22
N ILE A 85 -21.60 -14.16 -11.84
CA ILE A 85 -21.72 -14.62 -10.45
C ILE A 85 -20.74 -13.85 -9.54
N TRP A 86 -19.51 -13.64 -10.01
CA TRP A 86 -18.54 -12.84 -9.27
C TRP A 86 -19.01 -11.39 -9.16
N ASP A 87 -19.46 -10.76 -10.25
CA ASP A 87 -19.95 -9.38 -10.19
C ASP A 87 -21.06 -9.19 -9.14
N MET A 88 -22.07 -10.06 -9.13
CA MET A 88 -23.13 -10.01 -8.11
C MET A 88 -22.60 -10.22 -6.68
N TYR A 89 -21.68 -11.16 -6.47
CA TYR A 89 -21.07 -11.39 -5.17
C TYR A 89 -20.18 -10.23 -4.71
N SER A 90 -19.48 -9.58 -5.65
CA SER A 90 -18.64 -8.39 -5.40
C SER A 90 -19.48 -7.19 -4.99
N ASN A 91 -20.70 -7.10 -5.51
CA ASN A 91 -21.71 -6.10 -5.16
C ASN A 91 -22.52 -6.50 -3.91
N HIS A 92 -21.94 -7.31 -3.02
CA HIS A 92 -22.52 -7.72 -1.73
C HIS A 92 -23.83 -8.50 -1.78
N MET A 93 -24.20 -9.11 -2.92
CA MET A 93 -25.35 -10.02 -2.95
C MET A 93 -25.02 -11.34 -2.22
N SER A 94 -26.00 -11.86 -1.48
CA SER A 94 -25.85 -13.15 -0.79
C SER A 94 -25.78 -14.31 -1.79
N GLN A 95 -25.06 -15.38 -1.44
CA GLN A 95 -24.95 -16.57 -2.31
C GLN A 95 -26.29 -17.25 -2.57
N GLU A 96 -27.24 -17.10 -1.64
CA GLU A 96 -28.60 -17.60 -1.77
C GLU A 96 -29.37 -16.79 -2.83
N SER A 97 -29.39 -15.46 -2.71
CA SER A 97 -30.06 -14.57 -3.69
C SER A 97 -29.43 -14.65 -5.08
N ILE A 98 -28.11 -14.84 -5.17
CA ILE A 98 -27.42 -15.10 -6.43
C ILE A 98 -27.89 -16.44 -7.02
N GLY A 99 -28.02 -17.47 -6.19
CA GLY A 99 -28.51 -18.78 -6.60
C GLY A 99 -29.91 -18.70 -7.18
N GLU A 100 -30.84 -18.04 -6.47
CA GLU A 100 -32.20 -17.80 -6.94
C GLU A 100 -32.23 -17.09 -8.29
N ARG A 101 -31.41 -16.05 -8.47
CA ARG A 101 -31.36 -15.26 -9.71
C ARG A 101 -30.75 -16.01 -10.90
N VAL A 102 -29.78 -16.89 -10.65
CA VAL A 102 -29.09 -17.69 -11.67
C VAL A 102 -29.78 -19.04 -11.91
N GLY A 103 -30.76 -19.42 -11.08
CA GLY A 103 -31.49 -20.68 -11.17
C GLY A 103 -30.69 -21.89 -10.67
N VAL A 104 -29.83 -21.70 -9.66
CA VAL A 104 -29.01 -22.75 -9.05
C VAL A 104 -29.02 -22.66 -7.53
N THR A 105 -28.59 -23.74 -6.87
CA THR A 105 -28.53 -23.77 -5.41
C THR A 105 -27.41 -22.90 -4.85
N GLN A 106 -27.59 -22.38 -3.63
CA GLN A 106 -26.55 -21.68 -2.87
C GLN A 106 -25.24 -22.49 -2.79
N THR A 107 -25.32 -23.81 -2.59
CA THR A 107 -24.15 -24.70 -2.54
C THR A 107 -23.38 -24.73 -3.87
N GLN A 108 -24.08 -24.68 -5.01
CA GLN A 108 -23.44 -24.58 -6.32
C GLN A 108 -22.75 -23.23 -6.50
N ILE A 109 -23.37 -22.13 -6.08
CA ILE A 109 -22.72 -20.80 -6.06
C ILE A 109 -21.46 -20.82 -5.20
N SER A 110 -21.52 -21.41 -4.00
CA SER A 110 -20.36 -21.54 -3.11
C SER A 110 -19.19 -22.28 -3.78
N ARG A 111 -19.48 -23.37 -4.51
CA ARG A 111 -18.46 -24.12 -5.26
C ARG A 111 -17.85 -23.29 -6.39
N ILE A 112 -18.67 -22.55 -7.13
CA ILE A 112 -18.20 -21.66 -8.19
C ILE A 112 -17.28 -20.57 -7.62
N LEU A 113 -17.68 -19.89 -6.55
CA LEU A 113 -16.87 -18.86 -5.91
C LEU A 113 -15.55 -19.42 -5.37
N LYS A 114 -15.56 -20.62 -4.78
CA LYS A 114 -14.33 -21.32 -4.37
C LYS A 114 -13.42 -21.60 -5.57
N GLN A 115 -13.97 -22.03 -6.70
CA GLN A 115 -13.21 -22.29 -7.90
C GLN A 115 -12.59 -21.00 -8.48
N ILE A 116 -13.36 -19.92 -8.54
CA ILE A 116 -12.88 -18.59 -8.96
C ILE A 116 -11.73 -18.15 -8.06
N ASN A 117 -11.85 -18.29 -6.74
CA ASN A 117 -10.79 -17.91 -5.80
C ASN A 117 -9.51 -18.75 -5.98
N ARG A 118 -9.63 -20.07 -6.19
CA ARG A 118 -8.47 -20.92 -6.50
C ARG A 118 -7.78 -20.49 -7.78
N ARG A 119 -8.54 -20.15 -8.83
CA ARG A 119 -8.00 -19.63 -10.09
C ARG A 119 -7.33 -18.28 -9.89
N ALA A 120 -7.93 -17.37 -9.11
CA ALA A 120 -7.36 -16.07 -8.78
C ALA A 120 -6.02 -16.21 -8.05
N THR A 121 -5.95 -17.12 -7.08
CA THR A 121 -4.72 -17.42 -6.34
C THR A 121 -3.62 -17.95 -7.26
N ALA A 122 -3.96 -18.89 -8.15
CA ALA A 122 -3.00 -19.43 -9.12
C ALA A 122 -2.54 -18.36 -10.12
N PHE A 123 -3.46 -17.50 -10.58
CA PHE A 123 -3.16 -16.39 -11.48
C PHE A 123 -2.24 -15.36 -10.81
N GLY A 124 -2.53 -14.96 -9.56
CA GLY A 124 -1.69 -14.05 -8.78
C GLY A 124 -0.28 -14.59 -8.57
N LYS A 125 -0.13 -15.90 -8.30
CA LYS A 125 1.18 -16.55 -8.19
C LYS A 125 1.95 -16.55 -9.52
N ALA A 126 1.27 -16.80 -10.64
CA ALA A 126 1.89 -16.77 -11.96
C ALA A 126 2.30 -15.35 -12.41
N GLN A 127 1.57 -14.32 -11.97
CA GLN A 127 1.87 -12.92 -12.25
C GLN A 127 2.84 -12.28 -11.24
N GLY A 128 3.29 -13.03 -10.22
CA GLY A 128 4.22 -12.53 -9.20
C GLY A 128 3.61 -11.59 -8.16
N VAL A 129 2.28 -11.46 -8.13
CA VAL A 129 1.53 -10.51 -7.28
C VAL A 129 1.10 -11.15 -5.95
N ALA A 130 1.08 -12.49 -5.87
CA ALA A 130 0.77 -13.23 -4.65
C ALA A 130 1.96 -14.14 -4.24
N LYS A 131 2.46 -13.94 -3.01
CA LYS A 131 3.46 -14.84 -2.37
C LYS A 131 2.79 -16.09 -1.79
#